data_AF-A0A2T6DRK0-F1
#
_entry.id   AF-A0A2T6DRK0-F1
#
_cell.length_a   1.000
_cell.length_b   1.000
_cell.length_c   1.000
_cell.angle_alpha   90.00
_cell.angle_beta   90.00
_cell.angle_gamma   90.00
#
_symmetry.space_group_name_H-M   'P 1'
#
loop_
_entity.id
_entity.type
_entity.pdbx_description
1 polymer ?
#
loop_
_entity_poly.entity_id
_entity_poly.type
_entity_poly.pdbx_seq_one_letter_code
_entity_poly.pdbx_strand_id
1 'polypeptide(L)'
;MLYSQDGLPFAKTKRASLSLVSTSFNSGFRLDPAKLAASNNGLQPGAVVAGKAPVLVTRAGAILTAPALAGMTYTLRDWNMKSLGSGTIPPNGVLKLEAADPIWVLELTREPQSGDAR
;
A
#
# COMPACT_ATOMS: atom_id res chain seq x y z
N MET A 1 3.09 -0.15 7.42
CA MET A 1 4.37 0.52 7.07
C MET A 1 4.15 1.41 5.86
N LEU A 2 4.53 2.69 5.93
CA LEU A 2 4.50 3.64 4.81
C LEU A 2 5.88 3.75 4.16
N TYR A 3 5.98 3.69 2.84
CA TYR A 3 7.24 3.82 2.12
C TYR A 3 7.06 4.44 0.74
N SER A 4 8.13 5.09 0.25
CA SER A 4 8.22 5.60 -1.11
C SER A 4 8.62 4.48 -2.07
N GLN A 5 7.96 4.39 -3.23
CA GLN A 5 8.28 3.40 -4.27
C GLN A 5 9.32 3.91 -5.28
N ASP A 6 9.61 5.22 -5.27
CA ASP A 6 10.61 5.84 -6.15
C ASP A 6 11.90 6.23 -5.42
N GLY A 7 12.01 5.90 -4.12
CA GLY A 7 13.19 6.21 -3.31
C GLY A 7 13.35 7.70 -2.99
N LEU A 8 12.42 8.55 -3.42
CA LEU A 8 12.44 9.99 -3.13
C LEU A 8 11.78 10.29 -1.78
N PRO A 9 12.14 11.42 -1.14
CA PRO A 9 11.39 11.95 0.00
C PRO A 9 9.90 12.11 -0.34
N PHE A 10 9.00 11.90 0.63
CA PHE A 10 7.54 11.96 0.39
C PHE A 10 7.04 13.29 -0.21
N ALA A 11 7.74 14.39 0.03
CA ALA A 11 7.43 15.68 -0.60
C ALA A 11 7.59 15.66 -2.13
N LYS A 12 8.43 14.76 -2.67
CA LYS A 12 8.75 14.65 -4.10
C LYS A 12 8.30 13.32 -4.72
N THR A 13 7.88 12.36 -3.90
CA THR A 13 7.48 11.04 -4.39
C THR A 13 6.25 11.13 -5.30
N LYS A 14 6.29 10.39 -6.40
CA LYS A 14 5.15 10.19 -7.31
C LYS A 14 4.35 8.96 -6.95
N ARG A 15 4.99 7.99 -6.28
CA ARG A 15 4.36 6.73 -5.88
C ARG A 15 4.80 6.32 -4.49
N ALA A 16 3.83 6.07 -3.63
CA ALA A 16 4.07 5.55 -2.29
C ALA A 16 3.11 4.40 -2.00
N SER A 17 3.41 3.62 -0.97
CA SER A 17 2.53 2.56 -0.50
C SER A 17 2.49 2.53 1.02
N LEU A 18 1.30 2.29 1.56
CA LEU A 18 1.08 2.02 2.99
C LEU A 18 0.50 0.61 3.12
N SER A 19 1.31 -0.31 3.65
CA SER A 19 0.83 -1.63 4.04
C SER A 19 0.13 -1.58 5.39
N LEU A 20 -1.09 -2.14 5.44
CA LEU A 20 -1.95 -2.24 6.60
C LEU A 20 -2.14 -3.73 6.93
N VAL A 21 -1.15 -4.31 7.58
CA VAL A 21 -1.22 -5.68 8.08
C VAL A 21 -0.87 -5.65 9.56
N SER A 22 -1.83 -6.04 10.40
CA SER A 22 -1.58 -6.26 11.82
C SER A 22 -1.06 -7.67 12.07
N THR A 23 -1.62 -8.68 11.39
CA THR A 23 -1.22 -10.10 11.45
C THR A 23 -1.93 -10.89 10.34
N SER A 24 -1.30 -11.96 9.83
CA SER A 24 -1.91 -12.93 8.90
C SER A 24 -1.64 -14.35 9.39
N PHE A 25 -2.69 -15.17 9.50
CA PHE A 25 -2.65 -16.53 10.03
C PHE A 25 -2.96 -17.58 8.95
N ASN A 26 -2.67 -17.25 7.69
CA ASN A 26 -2.96 -18.12 6.57
C ASN A 26 -2.14 -19.42 6.64
N SER A 27 -2.84 -20.54 6.83
CA SER A 27 -2.20 -21.85 6.89
C SER A 27 -1.53 -22.18 5.55
N GLY A 28 -0.25 -22.55 5.59
CA GLY A 28 0.54 -22.84 4.39
C GLY A 28 1.06 -21.60 3.65
N PHE A 29 0.95 -20.41 4.25
CA PHE A 29 1.64 -19.23 3.73
C PHE A 29 3.14 -19.48 3.70
N ARG A 30 3.77 -19.20 2.56
CA ARG A 30 5.21 -19.34 2.38
C ARG A 30 5.75 -18.19 1.55
N LEU A 31 6.90 -17.70 1.98
CA LEU A 31 7.72 -16.78 1.23
C LEU A 31 8.89 -17.56 0.63
N ASP A 32 9.15 -17.37 -0.65
CA ASP A 32 10.34 -17.89 -1.31
C ASP A 32 11.50 -16.89 -1.10
N PRO A 33 12.49 -17.21 -0.24
CA PRO A 33 13.53 -16.26 0.11
C PRO A 33 14.42 -15.90 -1.08
N ALA A 34 14.63 -16.83 -2.02
CA ALA A 34 15.48 -16.60 -3.18
C ALA A 34 14.83 -15.60 -4.15
N LYS A 35 13.51 -15.69 -4.32
CA LYS A 35 12.75 -14.75 -5.16
C LYS A 35 12.51 -13.40 -4.50
N LEU A 36 12.44 -13.37 -3.17
CA LEU A 36 12.44 -12.13 -2.40
C LEU A 36 13.78 -11.38 -2.55
N ALA A 37 14.90 -12.10 -2.44
CA ALA A 37 16.22 -11.50 -2.57
C ALA A 37 16.50 -10.96 -4.00
N ALA A 38 15.89 -11.56 -5.02
CA ALA A 38 15.98 -11.12 -6.41
C ALA A 38 15.04 -9.94 -6.77
N SER A 39 14.19 -9.50 -5.83
CA SER A 39 13.27 -8.39 -6.05
C SER A 39 13.97 -7.06 -5.77
N ASN A 40 14.37 -6.35 -6.83
CA ASN A 40 14.86 -4.97 -6.70
C ASN A 40 13.74 -3.92 -6.59
N ASN A 41 12.48 -4.26 -6.91
CA ASN A 41 11.36 -3.30 -7.00
C ASN A 41 9.98 -3.87 -6.55
N GLY A 42 9.96 -4.83 -5.63
CA GLY A 42 8.72 -5.36 -5.04
C GLY A 42 8.49 -6.86 -5.30
N LEU A 43 7.47 -7.42 -4.66
CA LEU A 43 7.20 -8.86 -4.65
C LEU A 43 7.09 -9.44 -6.08
N GLN A 44 8.07 -10.26 -6.45
CA GLN A 44 8.08 -11.00 -7.72
C GLN A 44 6.88 -11.98 -7.77
N PRO A 45 6.24 -12.19 -8.93
CA PRO A 45 5.20 -13.19 -9.08
C PRO A 45 5.66 -14.58 -8.59
N GLY A 46 4.87 -15.20 -7.72
CA GLY A 46 5.19 -16.50 -7.13
C GLY A 46 6.28 -16.48 -6.04
N ALA A 47 6.74 -15.31 -5.59
CA ALA A 47 7.54 -15.19 -4.37
C ALA A 47 6.69 -15.38 -3.09
N VAL A 48 5.37 -15.31 -3.23
CA VAL A 48 4.39 -15.48 -2.16
C VAL A 48 3.44 -16.61 -2.53
N VAL A 49 3.33 -17.60 -1.64
CA VAL A 49 2.23 -18.56 -1.61
C VAL A 49 1.25 -18.07 -0.57
N ALA A 50 0.03 -17.70 -1.00
CA ALA A 50 -0.96 -17.03 -0.15
C ALA A 50 -1.52 -17.92 0.99
N GLY A 51 -1.19 -19.21 1.01
CA GLY A 51 -1.74 -20.20 1.93
C GLY A 51 -3.08 -20.77 1.44
N LYS A 52 -3.84 -21.40 2.35
CA LYS A 52 -5.17 -21.96 2.09
C LYS A 52 -6.27 -21.01 2.56
N ALA A 53 -7.41 -21.03 1.87
CA ALA A 53 -8.62 -20.36 2.33
C ALA A 53 -9.21 -21.08 3.58
N PRO A 54 -9.94 -20.37 4.46
CA PRO A 54 -10.20 -18.94 4.42
C PRO A 54 -8.97 -18.12 4.80
N VAL A 55 -8.80 -16.94 4.18
CA VAL A 55 -7.75 -16.00 4.54
C VAL A 55 -8.08 -15.41 5.92
N LEU A 56 -7.23 -15.69 6.90
CA LEU A 56 -7.38 -15.24 8.28
C LEU A 56 -6.47 -14.02 8.49
N VAL A 57 -7.07 -12.84 8.29
CA VAL A 57 -6.39 -11.55 8.51
C VAL A 57 -7.05 -10.78 9.63
N THR A 58 -6.23 -10.21 10.50
CA THR A 58 -6.69 -9.19 11.44
C THR A 58 -6.85 -7.88 10.67
N ARG A 59 -8.08 -7.37 10.55
CA ARG A 59 -8.33 -6.07 9.91
C ARG A 59 -7.76 -4.95 10.78
N ALA A 60 -7.07 -4.01 10.14
CA ALA A 60 -6.43 -2.90 10.82
C ALA A 60 -7.03 -1.58 10.33
N GLY A 61 -7.48 -0.75 11.27
CA GLY A 61 -7.71 0.67 11.02
C GLY A 61 -6.40 1.45 11.17
N ALA A 62 -6.34 2.64 10.58
CA ALA A 62 -5.19 3.53 10.71
C ALA A 62 -5.59 5.00 10.58
N ILE A 63 -4.79 5.86 11.21
CA ILE A 63 -4.78 7.30 10.94
C ILE A 63 -3.41 7.61 10.34
N LEU A 64 -3.40 7.97 9.05
CA LEU A 64 -2.22 8.46 8.36
C LEU A 64 -2.16 9.98 8.54
N THR A 65 -1.11 10.47 9.19
CA THR A 65 -0.81 11.91 9.28
C THR A 65 0.46 12.21 8.48
N ALA A 66 0.28 12.64 7.23
CA ALA A 66 1.37 12.92 6.30
C ALA A 66 1.04 14.11 5.38
N PRO A 67 1.30 15.37 5.83
CA PRO A 67 1.06 16.57 5.02
C PRO A 67 1.72 16.54 3.64
N ALA A 68 2.90 15.92 3.54
CA ALA A 68 3.64 15.79 2.27
C ALA A 68 2.93 14.93 1.21
N LEU A 69 1.90 14.17 1.58
CA LEU A 69 1.11 13.33 0.68
C LEU A 69 -0.26 13.95 0.36
N ALA A 70 -0.57 15.14 0.89
CA ALA A 70 -1.82 15.84 0.61
C ALA A 70 -2.03 16.00 -0.91
N GLY A 71 -3.27 15.77 -1.37
CA GLY A 71 -3.61 15.84 -2.79
C GLY A 71 -3.21 14.63 -3.63
N MET A 72 -2.51 13.63 -3.08
CA MET A 72 -2.26 12.37 -3.79
C MET A 72 -3.54 11.54 -3.89
N THR A 73 -3.74 10.90 -5.02
CA THR A 73 -4.77 9.88 -5.21
C THR A 73 -4.37 8.62 -4.46
N TYR A 74 -5.30 8.00 -3.74
CA TYR A 74 -5.11 6.71 -3.12
C TYR A 74 -6.04 5.66 -3.72
N THR A 75 -5.58 4.41 -3.76
CA THR A 75 -6.38 3.23 -4.08
C THR A 75 -6.25 2.23 -2.94
N LEU A 76 -7.38 1.76 -2.42
CA LEU A 76 -7.46 0.72 -1.39
C LEU A 76 -7.48 -0.65 -2.07
N ARG A 77 -6.66 -1.59 -1.61
CA ARG A 77 -6.67 -2.97 -2.13
C ARG A 77 -6.78 -4.01 -1.04
N ASP A 78 -7.49 -5.09 -1.33
CA ASP A 78 -7.52 -6.28 -0.48
C ASP A 78 -6.29 -7.18 -0.68
N TRP A 79 -6.24 -8.28 0.06
CA TRP A 79 -5.18 -9.28 -0.01
C TRP A 79 -4.98 -9.89 -1.41
N ASN A 80 -6.01 -9.88 -2.26
CA ASN A 80 -5.97 -10.38 -3.63
C ASN A 80 -5.66 -9.26 -4.63
N MET A 81 -5.22 -8.09 -4.17
CA MET A 81 -4.97 -6.88 -4.96
C MET A 81 -6.20 -6.32 -5.67
N LYS A 82 -7.41 -6.78 -5.29
CA LYS A 82 -8.66 -6.24 -5.80
C LYS A 82 -8.88 -4.84 -5.22
N SER A 83 -9.25 -3.90 -6.08
CA SER A 83 -9.61 -2.55 -5.64
C SER A 83 -10.87 -2.59 -4.78
N LEU A 84 -10.81 -1.95 -3.61
CA LEU A 84 -11.92 -1.75 -2.69
C LEU A 84 -12.52 -0.34 -2.84
N GLY A 85 -11.75 0.60 -3.38
CA GLY A 85 -12.15 1.99 -3.56
C GLY A 85 -10.94 2.90 -3.80
N SER A 86 -11.22 4.17 -4.09
CA SER A 86 -10.19 5.20 -4.30
C SER A 86 -10.67 6.55 -3.77
N GLY A 87 -9.73 7.48 -3.63
CA GLY A 87 -10.00 8.86 -3.25
C GLY A 87 -8.75 9.72 -3.31
N THR A 88 -8.78 10.88 -2.68
CA THR A 88 -7.65 11.81 -2.61
C THR A 88 -7.33 12.11 -1.16
N ILE A 89 -6.04 12.14 -0.80
CA ILE A 89 -5.63 12.56 0.55
C ILE A 89 -6.06 14.01 0.77
N PRO A 90 -6.82 14.32 1.84
CA PRO A 90 -7.30 15.67 2.08
C PRO A 90 -6.17 16.70 2.22
N PRO A 91 -6.45 18.01 2.04
CA PRO A 91 -5.43 19.06 2.11
C PRO A 91 -4.64 19.13 3.43
N ASN A 92 -5.22 18.65 4.53
CA ASN A 92 -4.52 18.58 5.82
C ASN A 92 -3.54 17.39 5.93
N GLY A 93 -3.47 16.52 4.91
CA GLY A 93 -2.63 15.33 4.91
C GLY A 93 -3.08 14.23 5.87
N VAL A 94 -4.31 14.28 6.38
CA VAL A 94 -4.84 13.31 7.34
C VAL A 94 -5.86 12.42 6.65
N LEU A 95 -5.55 11.12 6.55
CA LEU A 95 -6.44 10.09 6.04
C LEU A 95 -6.77 9.10 7.15
N LYS A 96 -8.07 8.90 7.43
CA LYS A 96 -8.56 7.89 8.37
C LYS A 96 -9.07 6.67 7.60
N LEU A 97 -8.63 5.50 8.03
CA LEU A 97 -9.01 4.20 7.48
C LEU A 97 -9.65 3.38 8.59
N GLU A 98 -10.87 2.92 8.36
CA GLU A 98 -11.63 2.16 9.34
C GLU A 98 -11.22 0.68 9.33
N ALA A 99 -11.24 0.03 10.50
CA ALA A 99 -10.90 -1.39 10.63
C ALA A 99 -11.98 -2.34 10.07
N ALA A 100 -13.10 -1.81 9.57
CA ALA A 100 -14.18 -2.61 9.01
C ALA A 100 -13.80 -3.22 7.65
N ASP A 101 -12.98 -2.51 6.87
CA ASP A 101 -12.65 -2.88 5.50
C ASP A 101 -11.44 -3.83 5.46
N PRO A 102 -11.42 -4.81 4.54
CA PRO A 102 -10.31 -5.77 4.40
C PRO A 102 -9.11 -5.15 3.66
N ILE A 103 -8.68 -3.95 4.06
CA ILE A 103 -7.59 -3.24 3.41
C ILE A 103 -6.28 -3.93 3.74
N TRP A 104 -5.56 -4.35 2.69
CA TRP A 104 -4.21 -4.89 2.79
C TRP A 104 -3.15 -3.82 2.51
N VAL A 105 -3.39 -3.04 1.45
CA VAL A 105 -2.45 -2.02 1.00
C VAL A 105 -3.18 -0.81 0.45
N LEU A 106 -2.62 0.35 0.75
CA LEU A 106 -2.94 1.64 0.14
C LEU A 106 -1.88 1.94 -0.92
N GLU A 107 -2.28 2.14 -2.17
CA GLU A 107 -1.40 2.65 -3.22
C GLU A 107 -1.64 4.14 -3.42
N LEU A 108 -0.58 4.92 -3.45
CA LEU A 108 -0.63 6.37 -3.58
C LEU A 108 0.03 6.81 -4.88
N THR A 109 -0.66 7.66 -5.64
CA THR A 109 -0.12 8.26 -6.87
C THR A 109 -0.28 9.77 -6.85
N ARG A 110 0.76 10.45 -7.32
CA ARG A 110 0.70 11.87 -7.64
C ARG A 110 0.60 11.99 -9.15
N GLU A 111 -0.47 12.59 -9.65
CA GLU A 111 -0.51 12.97 -11.06
C GLU A 111 0.62 13.97 -11.35
N PRO A 112 1.23 13.93 -12.55
CA PRO A 112 2.17 14.97 -12.95
C PRO A 112 1.42 16.31 -12.96
N GLN A 113 1.85 17.26 -12.13
CA GLN A 113 1.38 18.63 -12.28
C GLN A 113 1.82 19.12 -13.66
N SER A 114 0.86 19.49 -14.49
CA SER A 114 1.08 20.19 -15.75
C SER A 114 1.70 21.56 -15.45
N GLY A 115 3.02 21.62 -15.30
CA GLY A 115 3.71 22.87 -14.92
C GLY A 115 5.23 22.83 -14.89
N ASP A 116 5.87 21.68 -14.66
CA ASP A 116 7.35 21.59 -14.58
C ASP A 116 8.02 21.36 -15.95
N ALA A 117 7.67 22.20 -16.91
CA ALA A 117 8.46 22.42 -18.12
C ALA A 117 8.74 23.92 -18.25
N ARG A 118 9.76 24.40 -17.53
CA ARG A 118 10.48 25.63 -17.83
C ARG A 118 11.96 25.42 -17.57
#